data_AF-A0A1L3JKB4-F1
#
_entry.id   AF-A0A1L3JKB4-F1
#
_cell.length_a   1.000
_cell.length_b   1.000
_cell.length_c   1.000
_cell.angle_alpha   90.00
_cell.angle_beta   90.00
_cell.angle_gamma   90.00
#
_symmetry.space_group_name_H-M   'P 1'
#
loop_
_entity.id
_entity.type
_entity.pdbx_description
1 polymer ?
#
loop_
_entity_poly.entity_id
_entity_poly.type
_entity_poly.pdbx_seq_one_letter_code
_entity_poly.pdbx_strand_id
1 'polypeptide(L)'
;MSFGGSVSAMISSLKSNKRERTSAFKKLKNTGGLSGKLHFDKKASKKQLTIIKEKLQEENKKTLVKNSIIFIVLLCVFIYFFAFHKY
;
A
#
# COMPACT_ATOMS: atom_id res chain seq x y z
N MET A 1 -33.27 -16.79 30.10
CA MET A 1 -31.87 -17.06 29.68
C MET A 1 -31.26 -18.02 30.68
N SER A 2 -31.12 -19.28 30.28
CA SER A 2 -30.76 -20.41 31.17
C SER A 2 -29.25 -20.60 31.26
N PHE A 3 -28.78 -21.10 32.42
CA PHE A 3 -27.39 -21.50 32.72
C PHE A 3 -26.77 -22.42 31.64
N GLY A 4 -27.58 -23.20 30.93
CA GLY A 4 -27.11 -24.03 29.81
C GLY A 4 -26.58 -23.23 28.60
N GLY A 5 -27.09 -22.01 28.37
CA GLY A 5 -26.64 -21.15 27.28
C GLY A 5 -25.27 -20.53 27.53
N SER A 6 -24.99 -20.11 28.76
CA SER A 6 -23.69 -19.54 29.16
C SER A 6 -22.58 -20.60 29.17
N VAL A 7 -22.87 -21.81 29.64
CA VAL A 7 -21.91 -22.93 29.60
C VAL A 7 -21.63 -23.37 28.15
N SER A 8 -22.63 -23.42 27.29
CA SER A 8 -22.44 -23.72 25.87
C SER A 8 -21.58 -22.67 25.16
N ALA A 9 -21.80 -21.38 25.45
CA ALA A 9 -20.97 -20.29 24.93
C ALA A 9 -19.51 -20.37 25.44
N MET A 10 -19.32 -20.78 26.69
CA MET A 10 -17.99 -21.01 27.28
C MET A 10 -17.26 -22.18 26.59
N ILE A 11 -17.93 -23.32 26.40
CA ILE A 11 -17.39 -24.49 25.70
C ILE A 11 -17.02 -24.14 24.25
N SER A 12 -17.87 -23.40 23.56
CA SER A 12 -17.62 -22.96 22.17
C SER A 12 -16.40 -22.02 22.09
N SER A 13 -16.27 -21.09 23.05
CA SER A 13 -15.12 -20.18 23.15
C SER A 13 -13.82 -20.93 23.42
N LEU A 14 -13.83 -21.89 24.35
CA LEU A 14 -12.67 -22.75 24.63
C LEU A 14 -12.28 -23.59 23.40
N LYS A 15 -13.27 -24.16 22.69
CA LYS A 15 -13.03 -24.94 21.47
C LYS A 15 -12.43 -24.09 20.35
N SER A 16 -12.90 -22.86 20.18
CA SER A 16 -12.37 -21.91 19.19
C SER A 16 -10.94 -21.45 19.54
N ASN A 17 -10.66 -21.22 20.82
CA ASN A 17 -9.36 -20.75 21.29
C ASN A 17 -8.30 -21.88 21.30
N LYS A 18 -8.71 -23.14 21.54
CA LYS A 18 -7.84 -24.33 21.45
C LYS A 18 -7.48 -24.72 20.01
N ARG A 19 -7.96 -23.99 18.99
CA ARG A 19 -7.62 -24.27 17.59
C ARG A 19 -6.13 -23.98 17.34
N GLU A 20 -5.42 -24.96 16.81
CA GLU A 20 -4.08 -24.81 16.23
C GLU A 20 -4.09 -23.72 15.14
N ARG A 21 -3.74 -22.48 15.50
CA ARG A 21 -3.61 -21.38 14.55
C ARG A 21 -2.24 -21.47 13.89
N THR A 22 -2.22 -21.82 12.61
CA THR A 22 -0.99 -21.71 11.83
C THR A 22 -0.54 -20.25 11.78
N SER A 23 0.72 -20.00 12.15
CA SER A 23 1.29 -18.65 12.10
C SER A 23 1.25 -18.11 10.68
N ALA A 24 1.16 -16.78 10.53
CA ALA A 24 1.20 -16.12 9.22
C ALA A 24 2.44 -16.57 8.41
N PHE A 25 3.57 -16.78 9.08
CA PHE A 25 4.79 -17.32 8.49
C PHE A 25 4.64 -18.76 7.96
N LYS A 26 3.88 -19.63 8.65
CA LYS A 26 3.60 -21.00 8.19
C LYS A 26 2.68 -21.01 6.96
N LYS A 27 1.76 -20.02 6.85
CA LYS A 27 0.95 -19.82 5.64
C LYS A 27 1.80 -19.29 4.48
N LEU A 28 2.73 -18.37 4.74
CA LEU A 28 3.62 -17.79 3.74
C LEU A 28 4.61 -18.81 3.15
N LYS A 29 5.06 -19.79 3.94
CA LYS A 29 5.93 -20.88 3.46
C LYS A 29 5.32 -21.73 2.35
N ASN A 30 3.98 -21.86 2.30
CA ASN A 30 3.27 -22.67 1.30
C ASN A 30 2.74 -21.84 0.13
N THR A 31 2.77 -20.51 0.21
CA THR A 31 2.56 -19.65 -0.95
C THR A 31 3.93 -19.52 -1.62
N GLY A 32 4.14 -20.22 -2.74
CA GLY A 32 5.39 -20.25 -3.49
C GLY A 32 5.81 -18.88 -4.05
N GLY A 33 6.17 -17.94 -3.19
CA GLY A 33 6.99 -16.82 -3.56
C GLY A 33 8.35 -17.39 -3.92
N LEU A 34 8.78 -17.19 -5.17
CA LEU A 34 10.10 -17.61 -5.63
C LEU A 34 11.15 -17.17 -4.61
N SER A 35 11.63 -18.13 -3.81
CA SER A 35 12.84 -18.03 -3.00
C SER A 35 14.06 -18.18 -3.93
N GLY A 36 14.09 -17.40 -5.00
CA GLY A 36 15.19 -17.29 -5.93
C GLY A 36 15.64 -15.84 -5.96
N LYS A 37 16.94 -15.60 -6.06
CA LYS A 37 17.49 -14.27 -6.38
C LYS A 37 16.66 -13.68 -7.52
N LEU A 38 16.23 -12.42 -7.43
CA LEU A 38 15.53 -11.75 -8.53
C LEU A 38 16.41 -11.83 -9.79
N HIS A 39 16.12 -12.81 -10.65
CA HIS A 39 16.79 -12.97 -11.92
C HIS A 39 16.04 -12.13 -12.94
N PHE A 40 16.59 -10.94 -13.21
CA PHE A 40 16.15 -10.13 -14.32
C PHE A 40 16.78 -10.70 -15.60
N ASP A 41 16.08 -11.59 -16.30
CA ASP A 41 16.53 -12.20 -17.56
C ASP A 41 16.79 -11.15 -18.67
N LYS A 42 16.11 -10.01 -18.59
CA LYS A 42 16.23 -8.94 -19.59
C LYS A 42 17.21 -7.87 -19.12
N LYS A 43 18.48 -8.03 -19.46
CA LYS A 43 19.45 -6.93 -19.46
C LYS A 43 19.10 -6.00 -20.63
N ALA A 44 18.31 -4.96 -20.38
CA ALA A 44 18.11 -3.90 -21.36
C ALA A 44 19.48 -3.37 -21.82
N SER A 45 19.68 -3.26 -23.14
CA SER A 45 20.91 -2.69 -23.68
C SER A 45 21.11 -1.28 -23.12
N LYS A 46 22.35 -0.84 -22.88
CA LYS A 46 22.66 0.51 -22.35
C LYS A 46 21.94 1.63 -23.13
N LYS A 47 21.73 1.41 -24.43
CA LYS A 47 20.97 2.30 -25.33
C LYS A 47 19.46 2.31 -25.05
N GLN A 48 18.87 1.18 -24.68
CA GLN A 48 17.45 1.11 -24.32
C GLN A 48 17.19 1.74 -22.95
N LEU A 49 18.11 1.55 -21.99
CA LEU A 49 18.02 2.18 -20.67
C LEU A 49 18.06 3.71 -20.73
N THR A 50 18.90 4.27 -21.60
CA THR A 50 19.01 5.73 -21.79
C THR A 50 17.74 6.30 -22.40
N ILE A 51 17.20 5.66 -23.45
CA ILE A 51 15.93 6.07 -24.05
C ILE A 51 14.76 6.01 -23.05
N ILE A 52 14.68 4.94 -22.24
CA ILE A 52 13.64 4.82 -21.21
C ILE A 52 13.79 5.93 -20.16
N LYS A 53 15.03 6.20 -19.73
CA LYS A 53 15.32 7.25 -18.75
C LYS A 53 14.93 8.63 -19.27
N GLU A 54 15.26 8.95 -20.51
CA GLU A 54 14.93 10.24 -21.14
C GLU A 54 13.41 10.42 -21.25
N LYS A 55 12.69 9.42 -21.77
CA LYS A 55 11.23 9.45 -21.87
C LYS A 55 10.56 9.66 -20.51
N LEU A 56 11.03 8.92 -19.49
CA LEU A 56 10.48 9.02 -18.14
C LEU A 56 10.76 10.40 -17.52
N GLN A 57 11.93 10.99 -17.78
CA GLN A 57 12.24 12.34 -17.31
C GLN A 57 11.39 13.40 -18.00
N GLU A 58 11.11 13.27 -19.29
CA GLU A 58 10.23 14.21 -20.01
C GLU A 58 8.78 14.14 -19.51
N GLU A 59 8.25 12.93 -19.33
CA GLU A 59 6.91 12.75 -18.78
C GLU A 59 6.81 13.30 -17.35
N ASN A 60 7.81 13.03 -16.50
CA ASN A 60 7.86 13.57 -15.15
C ASN A 60 7.94 15.09 -15.12
N LYS A 61 8.69 15.73 -16.03
CA LYS A 61 8.72 17.20 -16.09
C LYS A 61 7.35 17.77 -16.43
N LYS A 62 6.64 17.18 -17.39
CA LYS A 62 5.28 17.61 -17.78
C LYS A 62 4.29 17.43 -16.63
N THR A 63 4.33 16.30 -15.95
CA THR A 63 3.43 16.04 -14.79
C THR A 63 3.78 16.92 -13.59
N LEU A 64 5.07 17.17 -13.32
CA LEU A 64 5.51 18.07 -12.25
C LEU A 64 5.02 19.51 -12.48
N VAL A 65 5.13 20.04 -13.70
CA VAL A 65 4.64 21.39 -14.00
C VAL A 65 3.12 21.47 -13.80
N LYS A 66 2.37 20.50 -14.33
CA LYS A 66 0.91 20.47 -14.17
C LYS A 66 0.50 20.37 -12.69
N ASN A 67 1.15 19.50 -11.94
CA ASN A 67 0.87 19.30 -10.51
C ASN A 67 1.27 20.53 -9.68
N SER A 68 2.39 21.19 -10.04
CA SER A 68 2.85 22.41 -9.36
C SER A 68 1.85 23.56 -9.52
N ILE A 69 1.27 23.75 -10.72
CA ILE A 69 0.23 24.75 -10.96
C ILE A 69 -1.00 24.48 -10.08
N ILE A 70 -1.48 23.24 -10.06
CA ILE A 70 -2.64 22.85 -9.23
C ILE A 70 -2.35 23.08 -7.74
N PHE A 71 -1.15 22.74 -7.29
CA PHE A 71 -0.74 22.94 -5.90
C PHE A 71 -0.69 24.42 -5.52
N ILE A 72 -0.16 25.29 -6.39
CA ILE A 72 -0.14 26.74 -6.15
C ILE A 72 -1.56 27.30 -6.06
N VAL A 73 -2.46 26.89 -6.96
CA VAL A 73 -3.87 27.32 -6.93
C VAL A 73 -4.54 26.91 -5.62
N LEU A 74 -4.37 25.65 -5.20
CA LEU A 74 -4.88 25.18 -3.92
C LEU A 74 -4.32 25.98 -2.73
N LEU A 75 -3.02 26.26 -2.74
CA LEU A 75 -2.35 27.01 -1.68
C LEU A 75 -2.90 28.44 -1.59
N CYS A 76 -3.13 29.10 -2.73
CA CYS A 76 -3.77 30.42 -2.77
C CYS A 76 -5.19 30.39 -2.18
N VAL A 77 -6.00 29.37 -2.49
CA VAL A 77 -7.34 29.19 -1.93
C VAL A 77 -7.28 29.00 -0.41
N PHE A 78 -6.35 28.19 0.08
CA PHE A 78 -6.15 28.02 1.52
C PHE A 78 -5.75 29.32 2.21
N ILE A 79 -4.79 30.08 1.65
CA ILE A 79 -4.40 31.38 2.19
C ILE A 79 -5.62 32.32 2.25
N TYR A 80 -6.41 32.38 1.19
CA TYR A 80 -7.62 33.20 1.16
C TYR A 80 -8.60 32.81 2.27
N PHE A 81 -8.85 31.52 2.46
CA PHE A 81 -9.76 31.02 3.49
C PHE A 81 -9.24 31.31 4.90
N PHE A 82 -7.94 31.13 5.16
CA PHE A 82 -7.33 31.47 6.44
C PHE A 82 -7.32 32.98 6.71
N ALA A 83 -7.10 33.80 5.68
CA ALA A 83 -7.14 35.26 5.79
C ALA A 83 -8.57 35.75 6.10
N PHE A 84 -9.59 35.22 5.41
CA PHE A 84 -10.98 35.59 5.63
C PHE A 84 -11.58 35.04 6.93
N HIS A 85 -11.15 33.86 7.40
CA HIS A 85 -11.64 33.29 8.66
C HIS A 85 -11.07 34.01 9.90
N LYS A 86 -9.97 34.76 9.75
CA LYS A 86 -9.38 35.55 10.84
C LYS A 86 -10.04 36.93 11.01
N TYR A 87 -10.80 37.38 10.01
CA TYR A 87 -11.66 38.58 10.07
C TYR A 87 -13.11 38.18 10.35
#